data_AF-A0A445GIB8-F1
#
_entry.id   AF-A0A445GIB8-F1
#
_cell.length_a   1.000
_cell.length_b   1.000
_cell.length_c   1.000
_cell.angle_alpha   90.00
_cell.angle_beta   90.00
_cell.angle_gamma   90.00
#
_symmetry.space_group_name_H-M   'P 1'
#
loop_
_entity.id
_entity.type
_entity.pdbx_description
1 polymer ?
#
loop_
_entity_poly.entity_id
_entity_poly.type
_entity_poly.pdbx_seq_one_letter_code
_entity_poly.pdbx_strand_id
1 'polypeptide(L)'
;MAVDKATLEARDRTYVDARERAERAAFEREPTEARQRALAEARERLEKACTKARDKTYADKAAAEARLKAEQTAVERATTEARECAMDKVKVDRAAFESRDRLVRSVTDKFSVSFRYGRRQGSSSSYCPLLEASSFTERLEREGESAQRCRARLERYCRTAERAAKALEEKNMRDLVAQKEQAERNCDTLQRLAETLDTEVRRWSSGKEGNLRALLSTLLYILGPDSGWQPIPLTDVITSAAVKKTYRKATLCVHPDKLQQRGASIQHKYICEKVFDLLKEAWNKFNSEER
;
A
#
# COMPACT_ATOMS: atom_id res chain seq x y z
N MET A 1 74.93 49.23 16.95
CA MET A 1 75.19 48.03 17.78
C MET A 1 74.01 47.61 18.65
N ALA A 2 73.35 48.48 19.44
CA ALA A 2 72.20 48.06 20.27
C ALA A 2 70.87 47.92 19.50
N VAL A 3 70.64 48.78 18.49
CA VAL A 3 69.40 48.77 17.67
C VAL A 3 69.34 47.55 16.74
N ASP A 4 70.47 47.12 16.22
CA ASP A 4 70.58 45.95 15.33
C ASP A 4 70.30 44.64 16.07
N LYS A 5 70.64 44.57 17.36
CA LYS A 5 70.36 43.42 18.23
C LYS A 5 68.86 43.31 18.57
N ALA A 6 68.23 44.43 18.93
CA ALA A 6 66.79 44.45 19.25
C ALA A 6 65.92 44.11 18.03
N THR A 7 66.32 44.52 16.83
CA THR A 7 65.60 44.21 15.59
C THR A 7 65.75 42.75 15.17
N LEU A 8 66.92 42.13 15.39
CA LEU A 8 67.13 40.69 15.24
C LEU A 8 66.31 39.89 16.25
N GLU A 9 66.34 40.27 17.53
CA GLU A 9 65.55 39.60 18.58
C GLU A 9 64.03 39.71 18.35
N ALA A 10 63.56 40.85 17.83
CA ALA A 10 62.15 41.01 17.46
C ALA A 10 61.76 40.09 16.29
N ARG A 11 62.63 39.95 15.28
CA ARG A 11 62.43 39.03 14.16
C ARG A 11 62.42 37.58 14.63
N ASP A 12 63.34 37.19 15.50
CA ASP A 12 63.41 35.83 16.05
C ASP A 12 62.15 35.51 16.86
N ARG A 13 61.66 36.44 17.68
CA ARG A 13 60.39 36.27 18.41
C ARG A 13 59.20 36.09 17.47
N THR A 14 59.09 36.89 16.41
CA THR A 14 57.98 36.73 15.44
C THR A 14 58.04 35.39 14.70
N TYR A 15 59.25 34.88 14.44
CA TYR A 15 59.44 33.59 13.79
C TYR A 15 59.02 32.42 14.69
N VAL A 16 59.38 32.48 15.97
CA VAL A 16 58.98 31.50 16.98
C VAL A 16 57.45 31.55 17.21
N ASP A 17 56.88 32.74 17.33
CA ASP A 17 55.43 32.96 17.47
C ASP A 17 54.64 32.43 16.26
N ALA A 18 55.14 32.65 15.04
CA ALA A 18 54.51 32.15 13.81
C ALA A 18 54.58 30.62 13.75
N ARG A 19 55.71 30.03 14.17
CA ARG A 19 55.88 28.59 14.27
C ARG A 19 54.95 27.97 15.32
N GLU A 20 54.82 28.57 16.50
CA GLU A 20 53.97 28.06 17.57
C GLU A 20 52.47 28.16 17.19
N ARG A 21 52.06 29.23 16.50
CA ARG A 21 50.69 29.34 15.93
C ARG A 21 50.43 28.30 14.85
N ALA A 22 51.42 28.02 13.99
CA ALA A 22 51.31 26.98 12.97
C ALA A 22 51.23 25.57 13.58
N GLU A 23 52.00 25.30 14.64
CA GLU A 23 51.97 24.04 15.38
C GLU A 23 50.63 23.83 16.10
N ARG A 24 50.07 24.87 16.73
CA ARG A 24 48.72 24.82 17.35
C ARG A 24 47.62 24.63 16.30
N ALA A 25 47.71 25.31 15.16
CA ALA A 25 46.75 25.16 14.07
C ALA A 25 46.83 23.77 13.42
N ALA A 26 48.02 23.19 13.27
CA ALA A 26 48.19 21.81 12.81
C ALA A 26 47.60 20.80 13.81
N PHE A 27 47.82 21.02 15.12
CA PHE A 27 47.29 20.17 16.17
C PHE A 27 45.76 20.20 16.28
N GLU A 28 45.10 21.35 16.05
CA GLU A 28 43.63 21.43 16.04
C GLU A 28 42.99 20.96 14.71
N ARG A 29 43.73 21.00 13.59
CA ARG A 29 43.27 20.49 12.29
C ARG A 29 43.22 18.96 12.24
N GLU A 30 44.20 18.27 12.81
CA GLU A 30 44.23 16.81 12.90
C GLU A 30 42.93 16.16 13.46
N PRO A 31 42.41 16.55 14.64
CA PRO A 31 41.20 15.96 15.20
C PRO A 31 39.92 16.40 14.46
N THR A 32 39.91 17.57 13.82
CA THR A 32 38.74 18.04 13.05
C THR A 32 38.66 17.36 11.69
N GLU A 33 39.79 17.13 11.03
CA GLU A 33 39.89 16.34 9.81
C GLU A 33 39.57 14.87 10.06
N ALA A 34 40.06 14.28 11.16
CA ALA A 34 39.70 12.91 11.54
C ALA A 34 38.19 12.75 11.77
N ARG A 35 37.55 13.73 12.44
CA ARG A 35 36.07 13.75 12.62
C ARG A 35 35.34 13.91 11.29
N GLN A 36 35.80 14.77 10.39
CA GLN A 36 35.19 14.96 9.07
C GLN A 36 35.31 13.69 8.21
N ARG A 37 36.47 13.02 8.22
CA ARG A 37 36.68 11.74 7.52
C ARG A 37 35.77 10.65 8.08
N ALA A 38 35.65 10.54 9.41
CA ALA A 38 34.73 9.59 10.04
C ALA A 38 33.25 9.83 9.67
N LEU A 39 32.82 11.10 9.59
CA LEU A 39 31.47 11.45 9.14
C LEU A 39 31.24 11.16 7.65
N ALA A 40 32.24 11.37 6.79
CA ALA A 40 32.16 11.03 5.37
C ALA A 40 32.06 9.51 5.17
N GLU A 41 32.87 8.73 5.88
CA GLU A 41 32.84 7.27 5.81
C GLU A 41 31.52 6.69 6.36
N ALA A 42 30.95 7.32 7.41
CA ALA A 42 29.62 6.96 7.91
C ALA A 42 28.52 7.25 6.89
N ARG A 43 28.57 8.38 6.18
CA ARG A 43 27.62 8.72 5.10
C ARG A 43 27.71 7.74 3.94
N GLU A 44 28.92 7.41 3.50
CA GLU A 44 29.13 6.44 2.41
C GLU A 44 28.61 5.05 2.78
N ARG A 45 28.80 4.61 4.03
CA ARG A 45 28.23 3.34 4.53
C ARG A 45 26.70 3.35 4.53
N LEU A 46 26.09 4.46 4.93
CA LEU A 46 24.63 4.63 4.91
C LEU A 46 24.08 4.63 3.49
N GLU A 47 24.75 5.31 2.56
CA GLU A 47 24.35 5.34 1.15
C GLU A 47 24.44 3.94 0.52
N LYS A 48 25.55 3.22 0.75
CA LYS A 48 25.71 1.83 0.33
C LYS A 48 24.67 0.88 0.95
N ALA A 49 24.28 1.11 2.20
CA ALA A 49 23.21 0.33 2.84
C ALA A 49 21.84 0.64 2.23
N CYS A 50 21.59 1.91 1.90
CA CYS A 50 20.34 2.37 1.30
C CYS A 50 20.15 1.83 -0.13
N THR A 51 21.20 1.81 -0.95
CA THR A 51 21.15 1.22 -2.30
C THR A 51 20.92 -0.29 -2.23
N LYS A 52 21.67 -1.02 -1.38
CA LYS A 52 21.47 -2.46 -1.16
C LYS A 52 20.06 -2.80 -0.68
N ALA A 53 19.48 -1.99 0.21
CA ALA A 53 18.13 -2.19 0.70
C ALA A 53 17.10 -1.97 -0.43
N ARG A 54 17.28 -0.93 -1.25
CA ARG A 54 16.44 -0.67 -2.43
C ARG A 54 16.51 -1.82 -3.42
N ASP A 55 17.71 -2.27 -3.80
CA ASP A 55 17.89 -3.38 -4.74
C ASP A 55 17.23 -4.67 -4.23
N LYS A 56 17.35 -4.94 -2.92
CA LYS A 56 16.66 -6.08 -2.29
C LYS A 56 15.14 -5.94 -2.38
N THR A 57 14.58 -4.76 -2.12
CA THR A 57 13.12 -4.54 -2.26
C THR A 57 12.63 -4.66 -3.71
N TYR A 58 13.44 -4.27 -4.70
CA TYR A 58 13.09 -4.47 -6.12
C TYR A 58 13.13 -5.95 -6.50
N ALA A 59 14.14 -6.70 -6.03
CA ALA A 59 14.22 -8.14 -6.24
C ALA A 59 13.05 -8.89 -5.58
N ASP A 60 12.69 -8.53 -4.33
CA ASP A 60 11.57 -9.13 -3.60
C ASP A 60 10.23 -8.84 -4.31
N LYS A 61 10.04 -7.63 -4.84
CA LYS A 61 8.86 -7.28 -5.66
C LYS A 61 8.80 -8.07 -6.97
N ALA A 62 9.91 -8.20 -7.67
CA ALA A 62 9.97 -8.99 -8.90
C ALA A 62 9.67 -10.48 -8.64
N ALA A 63 10.16 -11.03 -7.53
CA ALA A 63 9.86 -12.39 -7.11
C ALA A 63 8.37 -12.57 -6.74
N ALA A 64 7.77 -11.59 -6.07
CA ALA A 64 6.33 -11.61 -5.75
C ALA A 64 5.46 -11.54 -7.02
N GLU A 65 5.80 -10.69 -8.00
CA GLU A 65 5.11 -10.64 -9.28
C GLU A 65 5.24 -11.94 -10.08
N ALA A 66 6.42 -12.57 -10.07
CA ALA A 66 6.64 -13.85 -10.73
C ALA A 66 5.76 -14.96 -10.11
N ARG A 67 5.59 -14.95 -8.78
CA ARG A 67 4.69 -15.88 -8.08
C ARG A 67 3.23 -15.67 -8.44
N LEU A 68 2.76 -14.42 -8.45
CA LEU A 68 1.39 -14.08 -8.85
C LEU A 68 1.12 -14.50 -10.31
N LYS A 69 2.06 -14.25 -11.22
CA LYS A 69 1.94 -14.70 -12.62
C LYS A 69 1.89 -16.24 -12.72
N ALA A 70 2.72 -16.95 -11.96
CA ALA A 70 2.70 -18.41 -11.94
C ALA A 70 1.35 -18.95 -11.43
N GLU A 71 0.81 -18.39 -10.34
CA GLU A 71 -0.51 -18.75 -9.81
C GLU A 71 -1.62 -18.47 -10.82
N GLN A 72 -1.60 -17.32 -11.50
CA GLN A 72 -2.57 -17.00 -12.55
C GLN A 72 -2.52 -18.01 -13.70
N THR A 73 -1.32 -18.39 -14.17
CA THR A 73 -1.19 -19.41 -15.23
C THR A 73 -1.64 -20.80 -14.77
N ALA A 74 -1.45 -21.14 -13.49
CA ALA A 74 -1.91 -22.42 -12.94
C ALA A 74 -3.45 -22.45 -12.82
N VAL A 75 -4.06 -21.36 -12.37
CA VAL A 75 -5.53 -21.22 -12.33
C VAL A 75 -6.11 -21.29 -13.74
N GLU A 76 -5.51 -20.59 -14.71
CA GLU A 76 -5.97 -20.65 -16.10
C GLU A 76 -5.89 -22.08 -16.66
N ARG A 77 -4.78 -22.80 -16.43
CA ARG A 77 -4.63 -24.21 -16.81
C ARG A 77 -5.67 -25.12 -16.15
N ALA A 78 -5.91 -24.95 -14.85
CA ALA A 78 -6.93 -25.71 -14.14
C ALA A 78 -8.35 -25.42 -14.69
N THR A 79 -8.63 -24.16 -15.06
CA THR A 79 -9.90 -23.82 -15.70
C THR A 79 -10.06 -24.40 -17.10
N THR A 80 -8.97 -24.49 -17.89
CA THR A 80 -9.02 -25.15 -19.20
C THR A 80 -9.17 -26.66 -19.08
N GLU A 81 -8.49 -27.28 -18.12
CA GLU A 81 -8.57 -28.73 -17.86
C GLU A 81 -9.96 -29.13 -17.35
N ALA A 82 -10.55 -28.34 -16.45
CA ALA A 82 -11.93 -28.56 -15.98
C ALA A 82 -12.96 -28.45 -17.12
N ARG A 83 -12.73 -27.54 -18.09
CA ARG A 83 -13.60 -27.41 -19.27
C ARG A 83 -13.46 -28.61 -20.21
N GLU A 84 -12.24 -29.09 -20.43
CA GLU A 84 -11.99 -30.28 -21.26
C GLU A 84 -12.61 -31.54 -20.62
N CYS A 85 -12.39 -31.74 -19.32
CA CYS A 85 -13.01 -32.82 -18.55
C CYS A 85 -14.55 -32.78 -18.59
N ALA A 86 -15.15 -31.59 -18.57
CA ALA A 86 -16.61 -31.45 -18.71
C ALA A 86 -17.08 -31.85 -20.12
N MET A 87 -16.34 -31.47 -21.17
CA MET A 87 -16.66 -31.84 -22.55
C MET A 87 -16.55 -33.35 -22.77
N ASP A 88 -15.53 -34.00 -22.21
CA ASP A 88 -15.37 -35.44 -22.33
C ASP A 88 -16.45 -36.21 -21.57
N LYS A 89 -16.87 -35.71 -20.40
CA LYS A 89 -18.01 -36.26 -19.67
C LYS A 89 -19.30 -36.17 -20.50
N VAL A 90 -19.55 -35.05 -21.17
CA VAL A 90 -20.70 -34.89 -22.09
C VAL A 90 -20.60 -35.84 -23.30
N LYS A 91 -19.41 -36.06 -23.87
CA LYS A 91 -19.21 -37.04 -24.95
C LYS A 91 -19.52 -38.47 -24.49
N VAL A 92 -19.08 -38.85 -23.29
CA VAL A 92 -19.35 -40.16 -22.70
C VAL A 92 -20.84 -40.35 -22.41
N ASP A 93 -21.50 -39.35 -21.81
CA ASP A 93 -22.94 -39.40 -21.54
C ASP A 93 -23.76 -39.47 -22.83
N ARG A 94 -23.35 -38.76 -23.88
CA ARG A 94 -23.94 -38.85 -25.21
C ARG A 94 -23.75 -40.23 -25.85
N ALA A 95 -22.57 -40.81 -25.76
CA ALA A 95 -22.31 -42.16 -26.26
C ALA A 95 -23.13 -43.22 -25.49
N ALA A 96 -23.27 -43.06 -24.16
CA ALA A 96 -24.12 -43.92 -23.34
C ALA A 96 -25.61 -43.77 -23.69
N PHE A 97 -26.07 -42.55 -23.95
CA PHE A 97 -27.43 -42.27 -24.42
C PHE A 97 -27.69 -42.87 -25.81
N GLU A 98 -26.79 -42.68 -26.77
CA GLU A 98 -26.90 -43.27 -28.12
C GLU A 98 -26.88 -44.80 -28.09
N SER A 99 -26.12 -45.40 -27.18
CA SER A 99 -26.11 -46.85 -26.96
C SER A 99 -27.47 -47.35 -26.42
N ARG A 100 -28.06 -46.59 -25.49
CA ARG A 100 -29.36 -46.89 -24.89
C ARG A 100 -30.51 -46.67 -25.89
N ASP A 101 -30.43 -45.65 -26.74
CA ASP A 101 -31.38 -45.36 -27.81
C ASP A 101 -31.33 -46.41 -28.94
N ARG A 102 -30.15 -46.91 -29.31
CA ARG A 102 -30.03 -48.07 -30.23
C ARG A 102 -30.69 -49.32 -29.66
N LEU A 103 -30.58 -49.56 -28.36
CA LEU A 103 -31.26 -50.68 -27.70
C LEU A 103 -32.79 -50.50 -27.73
N VAL A 104 -33.29 -49.30 -27.43
CA VAL A 104 -34.73 -48.98 -27.47
C VAL A 104 -35.28 -49.08 -28.90
N ARG A 105 -34.57 -48.57 -29.91
CA ARG A 105 -34.94 -48.74 -31.33
C ARG A 105 -34.95 -50.21 -31.77
N SER A 106 -34.06 -51.06 -31.24
CA SER A 106 -34.08 -52.51 -31.51
C SER A 106 -35.29 -53.24 -30.89
N VAL A 107 -35.88 -52.66 -29.84
CA VAL A 107 -37.10 -53.18 -29.19
C VAL A 107 -38.35 -52.68 -29.92
N THR A 108 -38.33 -51.45 -30.45
CA THR A 108 -39.46 -50.89 -31.23
C THR A 108 -39.57 -51.49 -32.63
N ASP A 109 -38.47 -51.94 -33.24
CA ASP A 109 -38.49 -52.61 -34.56
C ASP A 109 -39.11 -54.03 -34.52
N LYS A 110 -39.42 -54.55 -33.32
CA LYS A 110 -40.18 -55.78 -33.12
C LYS A 110 -41.69 -55.56 -32.90
N PHE A 111 -42.15 -54.31 -32.92
CA PHE A 111 -43.58 -53.98 -32.76
C PHE A 111 -44.19 -53.26 -33.98
N SER A 112 -43.49 -53.27 -35.12
CA SER A 112 -43.97 -52.72 -36.41
C SER A 112 -44.80 -53.72 -37.23
N VAL A 113 -45.71 -54.46 -36.59
CA VAL A 113 -46.83 -55.12 -37.29
C VAL A 113 -48.12 -54.77 -36.57
N SER A 114 -48.99 -54.08 -37.29
CA SER A 114 -50.39 -53.74 -36.96
C SER A 114 -50.59 -52.53 -36.05
N PHE A 115 -50.90 -51.38 -36.64
CA PHE A 115 -52.30 -50.92 -36.71
C PHE A 115 -52.44 -49.77 -37.71
N ARG A 116 -53.06 -50.04 -38.86
CA ARG A 116 -53.68 -49.01 -39.71
C ARG A 116 -55.00 -48.63 -39.03
N TYR A 117 -55.24 -47.32 -38.84
CA TYR A 117 -56.48 -46.57 -39.14
C TYR A 117 -56.44 -45.21 -38.38
N GLY A 118 -56.80 -44.12 -39.06
CA GLY A 118 -57.42 -42.96 -38.39
C GLY A 118 -56.63 -41.66 -38.26
N ARG A 119 -56.50 -40.94 -39.38
CA ARG A 119 -56.54 -39.46 -39.52
C ARG A 119 -57.15 -38.69 -38.32
N ARG A 120 -56.49 -37.63 -37.81
CA ARG A 120 -56.86 -36.18 -37.95
C ARG A 120 -56.01 -35.26 -37.05
N GLN A 121 -55.70 -34.09 -37.60
CA GLN A 121 -54.93 -32.95 -37.09
C GLN A 121 -55.42 -32.36 -35.75
N GLY A 122 -54.49 -31.73 -35.02
CA GLY A 122 -54.78 -30.75 -33.96
C GLY A 122 -53.50 -30.16 -33.37
N SER A 123 -53.22 -28.90 -33.72
CA SER A 123 -52.03 -28.13 -33.35
C SER A 123 -51.96 -27.71 -31.89
N SER A 124 -50.75 -27.25 -31.53
CA SER A 124 -50.44 -26.17 -30.59
C SER A 124 -49.94 -26.58 -29.21
N SER A 125 -48.64 -26.44 -29.00
CA SER A 125 -48.12 -25.81 -27.79
C SER A 125 -46.66 -25.42 -28.04
N SER A 126 -46.37 -24.12 -27.91
CA SER A 126 -45.25 -23.51 -27.18
C SER A 126 -44.02 -24.42 -26.99
N TYR A 127 -42.77 -24.07 -27.32
CA TYR A 127 -41.92 -23.08 -26.65
C TYR A 127 -40.72 -22.73 -27.57
N CYS A 128 -40.22 -21.51 -27.46
CA CYS A 128 -39.12 -20.92 -28.23
C CYS A 128 -37.78 -21.71 -28.17
N PRO A 129 -36.99 -21.76 -29.27
CA PRO A 129 -35.55 -21.99 -29.19
C PRO A 129 -34.83 -20.65 -29.27
N LEU A 130 -34.46 -20.13 -28.09
CA LEU A 130 -33.41 -19.14 -27.91
C LEU A 130 -32.16 -19.91 -27.46
N LEU A 131 -31.01 -19.61 -28.07
CA LEU A 131 -29.67 -20.17 -27.79
C LEU A 131 -29.33 -21.52 -28.42
N GLU A 132 -29.17 -21.54 -29.74
CA GLU A 132 -28.24 -22.46 -30.40
C GLU A 132 -26.93 -21.72 -30.68
N ALA A 133 -26.13 -21.57 -29.62
CA ALA A 133 -24.79 -21.03 -29.69
C ALA A 133 -23.89 -21.85 -28.77
N SER A 134 -23.54 -23.07 -29.21
CA SER A 134 -22.27 -23.75 -28.92
C SER A 134 -22.36 -25.23 -29.23
N SER A 135 -22.11 -25.63 -30.48
CA SER A 135 -21.36 -26.86 -30.80
C SER A 135 -21.25 -27.01 -32.32
N PHE A 136 -20.45 -26.13 -32.95
CA PHE A 136 -19.95 -26.42 -34.29
C PHE A 136 -18.54 -25.84 -34.46
N THR A 137 -17.69 -26.08 -33.47
CA THR A 137 -16.26 -26.21 -33.72
C THR A 137 -16.05 -27.49 -34.52
N GLU A 138 -15.35 -27.34 -35.65
CA GLU A 138 -15.08 -28.36 -36.68
C GLU A 138 -16.19 -28.64 -37.69
N ARG A 139 -16.63 -27.60 -38.43
CA ARG A 139 -16.78 -27.82 -39.87
C ARG A 139 -15.41 -27.68 -40.50
N LEU A 140 -14.86 -28.81 -40.93
CA LEU A 140 -13.83 -28.99 -41.94
C LEU A 140 -12.93 -27.77 -42.16
N GLU A 141 -11.62 -27.98 -41.97
CA GLU A 141 -10.69 -27.52 -42.99
C GLU A 141 -11.27 -27.95 -44.35
N ARG A 142 -12.00 -27.05 -45.00
CA ARG A 142 -12.37 -27.19 -46.39
C ARG A 142 -11.06 -26.97 -47.12
N GLU A 143 -10.30 -28.05 -47.27
CA GLU A 143 -9.22 -28.16 -48.25
C GLU A 143 -9.78 -27.60 -49.58
N GLY A 144 -9.36 -26.37 -49.90
CA GLY A 144 -9.90 -25.59 -51.02
C GLY A 144 -10.47 -24.19 -50.70
N GLU A 145 -10.36 -23.66 -49.48
CA GLU A 145 -10.66 -22.23 -49.25
C GLU A 145 -9.59 -21.32 -49.89
N SER A 146 -10.00 -20.43 -50.80
CA SER A 146 -9.10 -19.43 -51.38
C SER A 146 -8.54 -18.51 -50.28
N ALA A 147 -7.26 -18.14 -50.38
CA ALA A 147 -6.57 -17.32 -49.37
C ALA A 147 -7.33 -16.02 -49.01
N GLN A 148 -8.11 -15.47 -49.96
CA GLN A 148 -8.97 -14.30 -49.74
C GLN A 148 -10.13 -14.57 -48.76
N ARG A 149 -10.73 -15.77 -48.79
CA ARG A 149 -11.81 -16.15 -47.85
C ARG A 149 -11.29 -16.39 -46.43
N CYS A 150 -10.11 -16.99 -46.30
CA CYS A 150 -9.44 -17.15 -45.01
C CYS A 150 -9.10 -15.79 -44.37
N ARG A 151 -8.56 -14.85 -45.17
CA ARG A 151 -8.30 -13.47 -44.72
C ARG A 151 -9.58 -12.76 -44.29
N ALA A 152 -10.65 -12.83 -45.08
CA ALA A 152 -11.93 -12.22 -44.74
C ALA A 152 -12.57 -12.80 -43.46
N ARG A 153 -12.38 -14.10 -43.19
CA ARG A 153 -12.84 -14.75 -41.95
C ARG A 153 -12.03 -14.28 -40.74
N LEU A 154 -10.70 -14.27 -40.85
CA LEU A 154 -9.81 -13.80 -39.79
C LEU A 154 -10.10 -12.33 -39.45
N GLU A 155 -10.29 -11.48 -40.46
CA GLU A 155 -10.60 -10.06 -40.26
C GLU A 155 -11.92 -9.84 -39.50
N ARG A 156 -12.94 -10.68 -39.74
CA ARG A 156 -14.19 -10.64 -38.94
C ARG A 156 -13.94 -11.03 -37.49
N TYR A 157 -13.16 -12.08 -37.26
CA TYR A 157 -12.79 -12.51 -35.90
C TYR A 157 -11.96 -11.46 -35.17
N CYS A 158 -10.99 -10.84 -35.84
CA CYS A 158 -10.20 -9.74 -35.30
C CYS A 158 -11.12 -8.58 -34.89
N ARG A 159 -12.04 -8.13 -35.75
CA ARG A 159 -13.00 -7.06 -35.41
C ARG A 159 -13.89 -7.42 -34.21
N THR A 160 -14.31 -8.67 -34.08
CA THR A 160 -15.10 -9.10 -32.90
C THR A 160 -14.27 -9.17 -31.63
N ALA A 161 -13.03 -9.67 -31.73
CA ALA A 161 -12.10 -9.74 -30.62
C ALA A 161 -11.67 -8.34 -30.15
N GLU A 162 -11.41 -7.42 -31.08
CA GLU A 162 -11.10 -6.01 -30.80
C GLU A 162 -12.25 -5.30 -30.11
N ARG A 163 -13.51 -5.51 -30.54
CA ARG A 163 -14.67 -4.95 -29.85
C ARG A 163 -14.83 -5.52 -28.44
N ALA A 164 -14.59 -6.82 -28.26
CA ALA A 164 -14.65 -7.46 -26.95
C ALA A 164 -13.51 -6.96 -26.03
N ALA A 165 -12.29 -6.83 -26.56
CA ALA A 165 -11.13 -6.30 -25.84
C ALA A 165 -11.37 -4.85 -25.41
N LYS A 166 -11.83 -3.99 -26.33
CA LYS A 166 -12.15 -2.59 -26.03
C LYS A 166 -13.27 -2.46 -25.00
N ALA A 167 -14.31 -3.28 -25.09
CA ALA A 167 -15.40 -3.28 -24.10
C ALA A 167 -14.93 -3.74 -22.71
N LEU A 168 -14.01 -4.71 -22.66
CA LEU A 168 -13.40 -5.18 -21.41
C LEU A 168 -12.48 -4.10 -20.80
N GLU A 169 -11.64 -3.48 -21.62
CA GLU A 169 -10.79 -2.37 -21.20
C GLU A 169 -11.62 -1.19 -20.69
N GLU A 170 -12.70 -0.83 -21.38
CA GLU A 170 -13.61 0.23 -20.96
C GLU A 170 -14.29 -0.09 -19.62
N LYS A 171 -14.73 -1.33 -19.42
CA LYS A 171 -15.27 -1.76 -18.12
C LYS A 171 -14.22 -1.68 -17.02
N ASN A 172 -13.01 -2.20 -17.25
CA ASN A 172 -11.92 -2.15 -16.29
C ASN A 172 -11.56 -0.69 -15.95
N MET A 173 -11.54 0.20 -16.94
CA MET A 173 -11.33 1.63 -16.71
C MET A 173 -12.44 2.23 -15.84
N ARG A 174 -13.71 1.91 -16.11
CA ARG A 174 -14.84 2.39 -15.29
C ARG A 174 -14.75 1.89 -13.85
N ASP A 175 -14.40 0.63 -13.65
CA ASP A 175 -14.26 0.03 -12.32
C ASP A 175 -13.09 0.68 -11.55
N LEU A 176 -11.96 0.92 -12.21
CA LEU A 176 -10.81 1.63 -11.62
C LEU A 176 -11.17 3.07 -11.25
N VAL A 177 -11.92 3.78 -12.10
CA VAL A 177 -12.37 5.15 -11.80
C VAL A 177 -13.34 5.16 -10.61
N ALA A 178 -14.29 4.23 -10.57
CA ALA A 178 -15.24 4.13 -9.47
C ALA A 178 -14.54 3.82 -8.13
N GLN A 179 -13.52 2.94 -8.14
CA GLN A 179 -12.70 2.67 -6.95
C GLN A 179 -11.91 3.89 -6.49
N LYS A 180 -11.31 4.63 -7.43
CA LYS A 180 -10.58 5.87 -7.12
C LYS A 180 -11.51 6.93 -6.52
N GLU A 181 -12.66 7.18 -7.15
CA GLU A 181 -13.63 8.14 -6.64
C GLU A 181 -14.14 7.75 -5.25
N GLN A 182 -14.37 6.45 -5.01
CA GLN A 182 -14.77 5.99 -3.68
C GLN A 182 -13.65 6.16 -2.64
N ALA A 183 -12.39 5.90 -3.02
CA ALA A 183 -11.24 6.12 -2.15
C ALA A 183 -11.04 7.61 -1.85
N GLU A 184 -11.25 8.49 -2.83
CA GLU A 184 -11.23 9.95 -2.66
C GLU A 184 -12.32 10.41 -1.69
N ARG A 185 -13.57 9.95 -1.85
CA ARG A 185 -14.65 10.24 -0.89
C ARG A 185 -14.29 9.79 0.53
N ASN A 186 -13.71 8.60 0.68
CA ASN A 186 -13.27 8.10 1.98
C ASN A 186 -12.14 8.97 2.55
N CYS A 187 -11.18 9.37 1.72
CA CYS A 187 -10.09 10.28 2.11
C CYS A 187 -10.64 11.64 2.56
N ASP A 188 -11.58 12.22 1.83
CA ASP A 188 -12.25 13.48 2.18
C ASP A 188 -12.97 13.38 3.54
N THR A 189 -13.68 12.27 3.80
CA THR A 189 -14.34 12.08 5.10
C THR A 189 -13.35 11.97 6.25
N LEU A 190 -12.23 11.26 6.06
CA LEU A 190 -11.16 11.18 7.07
C LEU A 190 -10.47 12.52 7.27
N GLN A 191 -10.28 13.29 6.21
CA GLN A 191 -9.69 14.63 6.28
C GLN A 191 -10.58 15.58 7.09
N ARG A 192 -11.89 15.62 6.83
CA ARG A 192 -12.82 16.45 7.62
C ARG A 192 -12.81 16.08 9.11
N LEU A 193 -12.70 14.78 9.41
CA LEU A 193 -12.54 14.33 10.80
C LEU A 193 -11.21 14.82 11.39
N ALA A 194 -10.11 14.70 10.67
CA ALA A 194 -8.80 15.20 11.11
C ALA A 194 -8.81 16.72 11.34
N GLU A 195 -9.43 17.49 10.45
CA GLU A 195 -9.60 18.94 10.60
C GLU A 195 -10.41 19.29 11.87
N THR A 196 -11.47 18.54 12.16
CA THR A 196 -12.26 18.72 13.38
C THR A 196 -11.37 18.48 14.62
N LEU A 197 -10.63 17.38 14.64
CA LEU A 197 -9.70 17.07 15.73
C LEU A 197 -8.59 18.13 15.87
N ASP A 198 -8.06 18.65 14.76
CA ASP A 198 -7.09 19.73 14.77
C ASP A 198 -7.67 21.02 15.33
N THR A 199 -8.92 21.35 15.03
CA THR A 199 -9.59 22.51 15.63
C THR A 199 -9.77 22.35 17.14
N GLU A 200 -10.08 21.13 17.62
CA GLU A 200 -10.17 20.84 19.04
C GLU A 200 -8.82 20.97 19.75
N VAL A 201 -7.76 20.41 19.15
CA VAL A 201 -6.40 20.52 19.69
C VAL A 201 -5.93 21.97 19.72
N ARG A 202 -6.14 22.73 18.63
CA ARG A 202 -5.79 24.16 18.55
C ARG A 202 -6.58 24.99 19.56
N ARG A 203 -7.88 24.74 19.70
CA ARG A 203 -8.73 25.42 20.69
C ARG A 203 -8.24 25.13 22.11
N TRP A 204 -7.84 23.89 22.37
CA TRP A 204 -7.26 23.51 23.66
C TRP A 204 -5.92 24.20 23.88
N SER A 205 -4.99 24.16 22.93
CA SER A 205 -3.64 24.71 23.08
C SER A 205 -3.61 26.24 23.13
N SER A 206 -4.55 26.91 22.46
CA SER A 206 -4.62 28.37 22.36
C SER A 206 -4.47 29.07 23.72
N GLY A 207 -3.54 30.02 23.79
CA GLY A 207 -3.22 30.78 25.01
C GLY A 207 -2.35 30.05 26.04
N LYS A 208 -2.04 28.76 25.85
CA LYS A 208 -1.12 27.97 26.69
C LYS A 208 0.01 27.29 25.92
N GLU A 209 0.17 27.62 24.64
CA GLU A 209 1.26 27.14 23.79
C GLU A 209 2.62 27.59 24.35
N GLY A 210 3.53 26.64 24.53
CA GLY A 210 4.83 26.88 25.15
C GLY A 210 4.84 26.91 26.68
N ASN A 211 3.70 27.08 27.36
CA ASN A 211 3.63 26.98 28.81
C ASN A 211 3.40 25.52 29.24
N LEU A 212 4.51 24.84 29.54
CA LEU A 212 4.47 23.42 29.90
C LEU A 212 3.59 23.13 31.13
N ARG A 213 3.56 24.01 32.14
CA ARG A 213 2.75 23.80 33.36
C ARG A 213 1.26 23.81 33.04
N ALA A 214 0.81 24.77 32.24
CA ALA A 214 -0.58 24.90 31.82
C ALA A 214 -1.04 23.75 30.91
N LEU A 215 -0.16 23.29 30.01
CA LEU A 215 -0.46 22.13 29.16
C LEU A 215 -0.62 20.85 29.99
N LEU A 216 0.30 20.59 30.94
CA LEU A 216 0.23 19.39 31.78
C LEU A 216 -0.99 19.37 32.71
N SER A 217 -1.39 20.52 33.26
CA SER A 217 -2.55 20.60 34.17
C SER A 217 -3.89 20.43 33.44
N THR A 218 -3.95 20.76 32.14
CA THR A 218 -5.17 20.68 31.33
C THR A 218 -5.17 19.53 30.32
N LEU A 219 -4.20 18.62 30.39
CA LEU A 219 -4.04 17.50 29.47
C LEU A 219 -5.23 16.51 29.51
N LEU A 220 -5.90 16.38 30.66
CA LEU A 220 -7.07 15.52 30.80
C LEU A 220 -8.24 15.94 29.89
N TYR A 221 -8.42 17.24 29.64
CA TYR A 221 -9.57 17.73 28.88
C TYR A 221 -9.54 17.33 27.40
N ILE A 222 -8.34 17.10 26.85
CA ILE A 222 -8.16 16.71 25.45
C ILE A 222 -7.99 15.20 25.29
N LEU A 223 -7.36 14.52 26.25
CA LEU A 223 -7.17 13.07 26.20
C LEU A 223 -8.37 12.27 26.72
N GLY A 224 -9.23 12.89 27.53
CA GLY A 224 -10.38 12.24 28.17
C GLY A 224 -9.98 11.28 29.31
N PRO A 225 -10.96 10.79 30.08
CA PRO A 225 -10.72 9.92 31.24
C PRO A 225 -10.16 8.55 30.87
N ASP A 226 -10.46 8.05 29.66
CA ASP A 226 -10.04 6.72 29.20
C ASP A 226 -8.55 6.63 28.85
N SER A 227 -7.89 7.79 28.74
CA SER A 227 -6.44 7.88 28.50
C SER A 227 -5.59 7.44 29.69
N GLY A 228 -6.19 7.18 30.86
CA GLY A 228 -5.46 6.84 32.08
C GLY A 228 -4.55 7.97 32.58
N TRP A 229 -4.71 9.18 32.04
CA TRP A 229 -4.09 10.39 32.55
C TRP A 229 -4.80 10.84 33.83
N GLN A 230 -4.01 11.19 34.85
CA GLN A 230 -4.56 11.72 36.10
C GLN A 230 -4.55 13.26 36.03
N PRO A 231 -5.62 13.95 36.46
CA PRO A 231 -5.62 15.41 36.53
C PRO A 231 -4.59 15.87 37.56
N ILE A 232 -3.80 16.88 37.21
CA ILE A 232 -2.74 17.40 38.06
C ILE A 232 -3.00 18.89 38.27
N PRO A 233 -3.31 19.33 39.50
CA PRO A 233 -3.52 20.75 39.79
C PRO A 233 -2.20 21.52 39.64
N LEU A 234 -2.30 22.82 39.36
CA LEU A 234 -1.13 23.69 39.21
C LEU A 234 -0.23 23.70 40.46
N THR A 235 -0.80 23.45 41.63
CA THR A 235 -0.08 23.32 42.91
C THR A 235 0.98 22.22 42.90
N ASP A 236 0.75 21.17 42.14
CA ASP A 236 1.63 19.99 42.11
C ASP A 236 2.73 20.12 41.05
N VAL A 237 2.66 21.15 40.19
CA VAL A 237 3.62 21.46 39.12
C VAL A 237 4.28 22.84 39.29
N ILE A 238 4.43 23.28 40.54
CA ILE A 238 5.15 24.51 40.88
C ILE A 238 6.66 24.32 40.66
N THR A 239 7.24 23.27 41.26
CA THR A 239 8.68 23.01 41.21
C THR A 239 9.10 22.41 39.88
N SER A 240 10.30 22.74 39.40
CA SER A 240 10.79 22.20 38.13
C SER A 240 10.96 20.69 38.17
N ALA A 241 11.43 20.13 39.29
CA ALA A 241 11.50 18.68 39.48
C ALA A 241 10.13 18.00 39.28
N ALA A 242 9.05 18.59 39.78
CA ALA A 242 7.70 18.07 39.59
C ALA A 242 7.24 18.18 38.12
N VAL A 243 7.50 19.30 37.46
CA VAL A 243 7.23 19.48 36.01
C VAL A 243 7.96 18.42 35.18
N LYS A 244 9.26 18.19 35.44
CA LYS A 244 10.06 17.17 34.74
C LYS A 244 9.51 15.75 34.96
N LYS A 245 9.07 15.43 36.18
CA LYS A 245 8.45 14.13 36.51
C LYS A 245 7.11 13.95 35.78
N THR A 246 6.27 14.98 35.79
CA THR A 246 4.95 14.95 35.17
C THR A 246 5.03 14.91 33.64
N TYR A 247 5.94 15.67 33.04
CA TYR A 247 6.19 15.63 31.61
C TYR A 247 6.59 14.22 31.13
N ARG A 248 7.49 13.54 31.83
CA ARG A 248 7.88 12.16 31.51
C ARG A 248 6.70 11.18 31.56
N LYS A 249 5.76 11.39 32.50
CA LYS A 249 4.53 10.59 32.54
C LYS A 249 3.62 10.92 31.37
N ALA A 250 3.48 12.20 31.02
CA ALA A 250 2.65 12.66 29.92
C ALA A 250 3.11 12.06 28.59
N THR A 251 4.42 12.13 28.30
CA THR A 251 4.99 11.60 27.07
C THR A 251 4.78 10.10 26.92
N LEU A 252 4.84 9.33 28.01
CA LEU A 252 4.50 7.89 27.98
C LEU A 252 3.02 7.65 27.70
N CYS A 253 2.13 8.51 28.22
CA CYS A 253 0.69 8.37 28.02
C CYS A 253 0.28 8.61 26.56
N VAL A 254 0.84 9.64 25.92
CA VAL A 254 0.53 10.01 24.53
C VAL A 254 1.43 9.32 23.50
N HIS A 255 2.35 8.44 23.93
CA HIS A 255 3.25 7.74 23.01
C HIS A 255 2.50 6.72 22.14
N PRO A 256 2.76 6.65 20.83
CA PRO A 256 2.04 5.75 19.91
C PRO A 256 2.10 4.27 20.34
N ASP A 257 3.23 3.80 20.89
CA ASP A 257 3.36 2.42 21.41
C ASP A 257 2.35 2.11 22.54
N LYS A 258 2.16 3.04 23.48
CA LYS A 258 1.23 2.86 24.59
C LYS A 258 -0.22 2.97 24.14
N LEU A 259 -0.49 3.83 23.16
CA LEU A 259 -1.81 3.92 22.51
C LEU A 259 -2.15 2.66 21.71
N GLN A 260 -1.16 2.04 21.08
CA GLN A 260 -1.32 0.77 20.37
C GLN A 260 -1.65 -0.37 21.34
N GLN A 261 -0.96 -0.46 22.48
CA GLN A 261 -1.22 -1.46 23.52
C GLN A 261 -2.63 -1.34 24.13
N ARG A 262 -3.18 -0.13 24.21
CA ARG A 262 -4.51 0.13 24.78
C ARG A 262 -5.66 0.02 23.77
N GLY A 263 -5.35 -0.23 22.49
CA GLY A 263 -6.38 -0.29 21.45
C GLY A 263 -7.08 1.05 21.20
N ALA A 264 -6.36 2.17 21.34
CA ALA A 264 -6.92 3.50 21.13
C ALA A 264 -7.48 3.68 19.70
N SER A 265 -8.56 4.45 19.57
CA SER A 265 -9.13 4.80 18.26
C SER A 265 -8.12 5.57 17.40
N ILE A 266 -8.27 5.50 16.08
CA ILE A 266 -7.42 6.25 15.12
C ILE A 266 -7.49 7.76 15.42
N GLN A 267 -8.67 8.26 15.78
CA GLN A 267 -8.87 9.65 16.17
C GLN A 267 -8.07 10.01 17.42
N HIS A 268 -8.11 9.17 18.46
CA HIS A 268 -7.36 9.41 19.69
C HIS A 268 -5.84 9.35 19.46
N LYS A 269 -5.37 8.46 18.58
CA LYS A 269 -3.96 8.42 18.15
C LYS A 269 -3.53 9.74 17.49
N TYR A 270 -4.36 10.29 16.60
CA TYR A 270 -4.10 11.57 15.95
C TYR A 270 -4.02 12.72 16.95
N ILE A 271 -4.97 12.81 17.89
CA ILE A 271 -4.96 13.83 18.95
C ILE A 271 -3.67 13.72 19.78
N CYS A 272 -3.34 12.51 20.24
CA CYS A 272 -2.14 12.29 21.05
C CYS A 272 -0.85 12.66 20.33
N GLU A 273 -0.76 12.42 19.02
CA GLU A 273 0.39 12.83 18.20
C GLU A 273 0.55 14.35 18.22
N LYS A 274 -0.52 15.11 17.95
CA LYS A 274 -0.48 16.58 17.99
C LYS A 274 -0.15 17.11 19.39
N VAL A 275 -0.73 16.51 20.42
CA VAL A 275 -0.48 16.87 21.82
C VAL A 275 0.97 16.57 22.21
N PHE A 276 1.55 15.48 21.72
CA PHE A 276 2.94 15.13 21.97
C PHE A 276 3.90 16.19 21.41
N ASP A 277 3.66 16.67 20.20
CA ASP A 277 4.47 17.73 19.59
C ASP A 277 4.40 19.05 20.37
N LEU A 278 3.19 19.44 20.80
CA LEU A 278 3.00 20.63 21.64
C LEU A 278 3.71 20.53 23.00
N LEU A 279 3.62 19.36 23.64
CA LEU A 279 4.33 19.10 24.90
C LEU A 279 5.84 19.15 24.72
N LYS A 280 6.35 18.61 23.60
CA LYS A 280 7.78 18.62 23.27
C LYS A 280 8.29 20.03 23.00
N GLU A 281 7.52 20.86 22.30
CA GLU A 281 7.87 22.26 22.08
C GLU A 281 7.91 23.04 23.41
N ALA A 282 6.89 22.88 24.24
CA ALA A 282 6.84 23.53 25.55
C ALA A 282 7.96 23.06 26.49
N TRP A 283 8.35 21.79 26.42
CA TRP A 283 9.49 21.23 27.15
C TRP A 283 10.82 21.88 26.72
N ASN A 284 11.01 22.10 25.43
CA ASN A 284 12.21 22.76 24.94
C ASN A 284 12.30 24.21 25.44
N LYS A 285 11.18 24.96 25.43
CA LYS A 285 11.09 26.32 25.98
C LYS A 285 11.35 26.35 27.49
N PHE A 286 10.73 25.44 28.22
CA PHE A 286 10.94 25.29 29.67
C PHE A 286 12.40 25.02 30.03
N ASN A 287 13.10 24.16 29.28
CA ASN A 287 14.52 23.90 29.51
C ASN A 287 15.43 25.07 29.13
N SER A 288 15.04 25.90 28.15
CA SER A 288 15.82 27.11 27.82
C SER A 288 15.64 28.21 28.86
N GLU A 289 14.49 28.29 29.52
CA GLU A 289 14.22 29.27 30.59
C GLU A 289 14.84 28.88 31.94
N GLU A 290 15.05 27.58 32.20
CA GLU A 290 15.75 27.08 33.39
C GLU A 290 17.28 27.08 33.28
N ARG A 291 17.85 27.50 32.14
CA ARG A 291 19.28 27.44 31.85
C ARG A 291 19.95 28.80 32.04
#